data_AF-A0A6N9A933-F1
#
_entry.id   AF-A0A6N9A933-F1
#
_cell.length_a   1.000
_cell.length_b   1.000
_cell.length_c   1.000
_cell.angle_alpha   90.00
_cell.angle_beta   90.00
_cell.angle_gamma   90.00
#
_symmetry.space_group_name_H-M   'P 1'
#
loop_
_entity.id
_entity.type
_entity.pdbx_description
1 polymer ?
#
loop_
_entity_poly.entity_id
_entity_poly.type
_entity_poly.pdbx_seq_one_letter_code
_entity_poly.pdbx_strand_id
1 'polypeptide(L)'
;MLRIATFNIENLTFEDRKNNPGVHARQDELRRVLARLRADVLCLQEVHAENLDGHTEDNPKRELGALNELLKTTIYENYHPYWTSLPDHEGVPRAKRNLVILSRFPFDSCSQYRNKWIDKLMYVPVTEKKAEEAEEGEQPNAMISWERPILHATITVDSGKQKHKLHIINLHLKSRLPSKIKGQIDEEQWWLWRSAAGWAEGYFLSSIKRVGQALETRVLLDTIFDDEPDAKVLVCGDLNAEPGEVPIEAICGRVENTGNPALRKRVMIACSEMVPESLRFTHLHHGEGNLLDHILVSKPLLAHLCCVAIHNEGLHDESLPFAVDMKYPESDHAPFVAVFDLSL
;
A
#
# COMPACT_ATOMS: atom_id res chain seq x y z
N MET A 1 16.05 -20.11 -2.80
CA MET A 1 14.89 -19.34 -3.28
C MET A 1 14.35 -18.47 -2.15
N LEU A 2 14.06 -17.21 -2.44
CA LEU A 2 13.36 -16.26 -1.57
C LEU A 2 12.05 -15.86 -2.27
N ARG A 3 10.91 -16.00 -1.59
CA ARG A 3 9.59 -15.64 -2.09
C ARG A 3 9.10 -14.39 -1.36
N ILE A 4 8.78 -13.34 -2.10
CA ILE A 4 8.23 -12.11 -1.54
C ILE A 4 6.84 -11.90 -2.16
N ALA A 5 5.86 -11.59 -1.33
CA ALA A 5 4.50 -11.33 -1.79
C ALA A 5 3.97 -10.01 -1.22
N THR A 6 3.11 -9.35 -1.97
CA THR A 6 2.27 -8.26 -1.48
C THR A 6 0.80 -8.59 -1.67
N PHE A 7 -0.02 -8.19 -0.70
CA PHE A 7 -1.44 -8.46 -0.71
C PHE A 7 -2.22 -7.43 0.12
N ASN A 8 -3.05 -6.63 -0.54
CA ASN A 8 -4.04 -5.81 0.16
C ASN A 8 -5.14 -6.76 0.65
N ILE A 9 -5.37 -6.80 1.97
CA ILE A 9 -6.33 -7.73 2.59
C ILE A 9 -7.67 -7.07 2.93
N GLU A 10 -7.90 -5.86 2.38
CA GLU A 10 -9.19 -5.19 2.32
C GLU A 10 -9.84 -5.00 3.71
N ASN A 11 -9.31 -4.04 4.46
CA ASN A 11 -9.85 -3.59 5.75
C ASN A 11 -10.10 -4.71 6.78
N LEU A 12 -9.21 -5.69 6.86
CA LEU A 12 -9.31 -6.84 7.77
C LEU A 12 -9.50 -6.39 9.22
N THR A 13 -10.59 -6.85 9.85
CA THR A 13 -10.99 -6.55 11.24
C THR A 13 -11.90 -7.65 11.78
N PHE A 14 -12.20 -7.67 13.09
CA PHE A 14 -13.26 -8.54 13.64
C PHE A 14 -14.68 -8.06 13.34
N GLU A 15 -14.88 -6.75 13.17
CA GLU A 15 -16.21 -6.17 13.00
C GLU A 15 -16.85 -6.56 11.65
N ASP A 16 -17.98 -7.25 11.70
CA ASP A 16 -18.87 -7.36 10.55
C ASP A 16 -19.53 -6.01 10.28
N ARG A 17 -19.30 -5.46 9.08
CA ARG A 17 -20.00 -4.27 8.59
C ARG A 17 -20.89 -4.66 7.42
N LYS A 18 -21.96 -3.88 7.20
CA LYS A 18 -22.95 -4.09 6.13
C LYS A 18 -22.32 -4.45 4.77
N ASN A 19 -21.15 -3.88 4.49
CA ASN A 19 -20.44 -4.01 3.24
C ASN A 19 -19.05 -4.63 3.39
N ASN A 20 -18.60 -5.02 4.58
CA ASN A 20 -17.25 -5.56 4.81
C ASN A 20 -17.31 -6.67 5.88
N PRO A 21 -17.26 -7.97 5.49
CA PRO A 21 -17.29 -9.05 6.44
C PRO A 21 -16.06 -9.03 7.37
N GLY A 22 -16.26 -9.41 8.63
CA GLY A 22 -15.20 -9.57 9.61
C GLY A 22 -14.37 -10.83 9.35
N VAL A 23 -13.24 -10.95 10.05
CA VAL A 23 -12.25 -12.01 9.81
C VAL A 23 -12.85 -13.41 9.86
N HIS A 24 -13.79 -13.70 10.77
CA HIS A 24 -14.36 -15.05 10.90
C HIS A 24 -15.13 -15.52 9.66
N ALA A 25 -15.79 -14.60 8.95
CA ALA A 25 -16.49 -14.91 7.71
C ALA A 25 -15.52 -15.09 6.52
N ARG A 26 -14.32 -14.48 6.60
CA ARG A 26 -13.30 -14.44 5.54
C ARG A 26 -12.17 -15.46 5.72
N GLN A 27 -12.03 -15.99 6.93
CA GLN A 27 -10.85 -16.67 7.43
C GLN A 27 -10.43 -17.86 6.56
N ASP A 28 -11.38 -18.72 6.19
CA ASP A 28 -11.07 -19.94 5.43
C ASP A 28 -10.55 -19.61 4.03
N GLU A 29 -11.15 -18.61 3.36
CA GLU A 29 -10.73 -18.21 2.02
C GLU A 29 -9.39 -17.49 2.06
N LEU A 30 -9.23 -16.50 2.94
CA LEU A 30 -7.96 -15.80 3.12
C LEU A 30 -6.82 -16.74 3.51
N ARG A 31 -7.05 -17.75 4.37
CA ARG A 31 -6.03 -18.75 4.70
C ARG A 31 -5.63 -19.62 3.52
N ARG A 32 -6.55 -19.96 2.61
CA ARG A 32 -6.22 -20.70 1.37
C ARG A 32 -5.33 -19.86 0.45
N VAL A 33 -5.67 -18.58 0.30
CA VAL A 33 -4.85 -17.61 -0.46
C VAL A 33 -3.45 -17.53 0.16
N LEU A 34 -3.35 -17.27 1.47
CA LEU A 34 -2.09 -17.20 2.20
C LEU A 34 -1.25 -18.48 2.05
N ALA A 35 -1.86 -19.65 2.20
CA ALA A 35 -1.17 -20.94 2.05
C ALA A 35 -0.55 -21.12 0.66
N ARG A 36 -1.20 -20.60 -0.39
CA ARG A 36 -0.69 -20.67 -1.77
C ARG A 36 0.52 -19.76 -2.00
N LEU A 37 0.59 -18.61 -1.32
CA LEU A 37 1.69 -17.64 -1.48
C LEU A 37 3.04 -18.27 -1.13
N ARG A 38 3.10 -19.01 -0.01
CA ARG A 38 4.35 -19.58 0.52
C ARG A 38 5.48 -18.54 0.57
N ALA A 39 5.13 -17.30 0.89
CA ALA A 39 6.05 -16.18 0.89
C ALA A 39 6.95 -16.25 2.12
N ASP A 40 8.25 -16.04 1.96
CA ASP A 40 9.19 -15.86 3.06
C ASP A 40 9.11 -14.45 3.65
N VAL A 41 8.66 -13.48 2.85
CA VAL A 41 8.30 -12.13 3.26
C VAL A 41 6.94 -11.77 2.66
N LEU A 42 6.00 -11.34 3.48
CA LEU A 42 4.65 -10.96 3.07
C LEU A 42 4.33 -9.52 3.51
N CYS A 43 4.07 -8.66 2.54
CA CYS A 43 3.68 -7.27 2.75
C CYS A 43 2.17 -7.12 2.62
N LEU A 44 1.51 -6.72 3.71
CA LEU A 44 0.05 -6.57 3.77
C LEU A 44 -0.33 -5.10 3.82
N GLN A 45 -1.48 -4.79 3.21
CA GLN A 45 -2.13 -3.48 3.27
C GLN A 45 -3.56 -3.63 3.82
N GLU A 46 -4.08 -2.54 4.36
CA GLU A 46 -5.45 -2.45 4.92
C GLU A 46 -5.74 -3.38 6.11
N VAL A 47 -4.80 -3.51 7.03
CA VAL A 47 -5.06 -4.19 8.31
C VAL A 47 -5.61 -3.19 9.33
N HIS A 48 -6.79 -3.44 9.91
CA HIS A 48 -7.32 -2.64 11.01
C HIS A 48 -6.80 -3.13 12.35
N ALA A 49 -6.83 -2.23 13.33
CA ALA A 49 -6.46 -2.55 14.71
C ALA A 49 -7.66 -2.39 15.62
N GLU A 50 -7.72 -3.24 16.62
CA GLU A 50 -8.75 -3.25 17.63
C GLU A 50 -8.29 -2.50 18.87
N ASN A 51 -9.22 -1.80 19.52
CA ASN A 51 -8.95 -1.16 20.80
C ASN A 51 -8.87 -2.23 21.90
N LEU A 52 -7.82 -2.14 22.72
CA LEU A 52 -7.64 -3.00 23.89
C LEU A 52 -8.31 -2.41 25.13
N ASP A 53 -8.41 -3.21 26.19
CA ASP A 53 -8.92 -2.76 27.49
C ASP A 53 -8.14 -1.53 28.01
N GLY A 54 -8.89 -0.52 28.44
CA GLY A 54 -8.34 0.75 28.91
C GLY A 54 -7.77 1.64 27.80
N HIS A 55 -8.16 1.41 26.54
CA HIS A 55 -7.93 2.33 25.44
C HIS A 55 -8.60 3.70 25.71
N THR A 56 -7.83 4.78 25.57
CA THR A 56 -8.37 6.15 25.47
C THR A 56 -7.67 6.89 24.32
N GLU A 57 -8.18 8.05 23.93
CA GLU A 57 -7.52 8.87 22.90
C GLU A 57 -6.12 9.32 23.34
N ASP A 58 -5.96 9.70 24.61
CA ASP A 58 -4.67 10.12 25.19
C ASP A 58 -3.74 8.94 25.55
N ASN A 59 -4.27 7.73 25.64
CA ASN A 59 -3.52 6.51 25.94
C ASN A 59 -3.95 5.38 24.99
N PRO A 60 -3.55 5.47 23.70
CA PRO A 60 -4.01 4.53 22.71
C PRO A 60 -3.38 3.17 22.96
N LYS A 61 -4.24 2.18 23.23
CA LYS A 61 -3.87 0.76 23.29
C LYS A 61 -4.62 0.01 22.20
N ARG A 62 -3.88 -0.61 21.28
CA ARG A 62 -4.44 -1.34 20.16
C ARG A 62 -3.59 -2.53 19.79
N GLU A 63 -4.19 -3.52 19.15
CA GLU A 63 -3.50 -4.64 18.54
C GLU A 63 -4.06 -4.96 17.16
N LEU A 64 -3.31 -5.72 16.35
CA LEU A 64 -3.79 -6.26 15.08
C LEU A 64 -4.44 -7.63 15.32
N GLY A 65 -5.47 -7.68 16.15
CA GLY A 65 -6.05 -8.91 16.67
C GLY A 65 -6.67 -9.76 15.57
N ALA A 66 -7.37 -9.15 14.61
CA ALA A 66 -7.95 -9.86 13.47
C ALA A 66 -6.89 -10.47 12.57
N LEU A 67 -5.76 -9.78 12.38
CA LEU A 67 -4.60 -10.34 11.67
C LEU A 67 -4.02 -11.53 12.43
N ASN A 68 -3.79 -11.39 13.74
CA ASN A 68 -3.28 -12.50 14.56
C ASN A 68 -4.19 -13.72 14.45
N GLU A 69 -5.51 -13.55 14.53
CA GLU A 69 -6.48 -14.63 14.34
C GLU A 69 -6.37 -15.27 12.96
N LEU A 70 -6.28 -14.47 11.89
CA LEU A 70 -6.12 -14.97 10.54
C LEU A 70 -4.84 -15.81 10.38
N LEU A 71 -3.72 -15.35 10.96
CA LEU A 71 -2.41 -15.98 10.80
C LEU A 71 -2.24 -17.26 11.63
N LYS A 72 -3.01 -17.45 12.72
CA LYS A 72 -2.98 -18.69 13.52
C LYS A 72 -3.10 -19.91 12.62
N THR A 73 -2.32 -20.95 12.91
CA THR A 73 -2.25 -22.23 12.17
C THR A 73 -1.72 -22.14 10.73
N THR A 74 -1.31 -20.95 10.28
CA THR A 74 -0.64 -20.77 8.99
C THR A 74 0.88 -20.79 9.17
N ILE A 75 1.63 -20.88 8.07
CA ILE A 75 3.11 -20.77 8.11
C ILE A 75 3.58 -19.41 8.66
N TYR A 76 2.73 -18.39 8.62
CA TYR A 76 3.03 -17.01 8.99
C TYR A 76 2.86 -16.73 10.49
N GLU A 77 2.26 -17.65 11.26
CA GLU A 77 2.02 -17.48 12.70
C GLU A 77 3.31 -17.14 13.47
N ASN A 78 4.43 -17.71 13.04
CA ASN A 78 5.74 -17.55 13.70
C ASN A 78 6.66 -16.55 12.99
N TYR A 79 6.14 -15.75 12.07
CA TYR A 79 6.96 -14.75 11.37
C TYR A 79 7.22 -13.55 12.28
N HIS A 80 8.33 -12.87 12.04
CA HIS A 80 8.62 -11.58 12.65
C HIS A 80 7.70 -10.53 12.02
N PRO A 81 6.82 -9.88 12.80
CA PRO A 81 5.92 -8.86 12.26
C PRO A 81 6.51 -7.45 12.50
N TYR A 82 6.37 -6.59 11.51
CA TYR A 82 6.59 -5.14 11.65
C TYR A 82 5.42 -4.40 11.04
N TRP A 83 4.86 -3.42 11.74
CA TRP A 83 3.66 -2.71 11.30
C TRP A 83 3.77 -1.22 11.52
N THR A 84 2.87 -0.50 10.86
CA THR A 84 2.71 0.94 11.04
C THR A 84 2.33 1.28 12.48
N SER A 85 3.09 2.18 13.10
CA SER A 85 2.80 2.74 14.42
C SER A 85 2.17 4.14 14.33
N LEU A 86 1.52 4.56 15.42
CA LEU A 86 1.15 5.95 15.63
C LEU A 86 2.41 6.83 15.70
N PRO A 87 2.37 8.10 15.23
CA PRO A 87 3.53 8.99 15.24
C PRO A 87 4.14 9.18 16.63
N ASP A 88 3.30 9.30 17.66
CA ASP A 88 3.70 9.66 19.02
C ASP A 88 3.66 8.46 19.99
N HIS A 89 3.33 7.26 19.49
CA HIS A 89 3.24 6.03 20.27
C HIS A 89 3.84 4.87 19.48
N GLU A 90 5.15 4.68 19.63
CA GLU A 90 5.89 3.59 19.00
C GLU A 90 5.31 2.23 19.39
N GLY A 91 5.19 1.32 18.42
CA GLY A 91 4.63 -0.03 18.60
C GLY A 91 3.10 -0.08 18.62
N VAL A 92 2.41 1.03 18.89
CA VAL A 92 0.93 1.06 18.89
C VAL A 92 0.41 1.20 17.46
N PRO A 93 -0.36 0.23 16.93
CA PRO A 93 -0.90 0.32 15.58
C PRO A 93 -1.94 1.44 15.46
N ARG A 94 -2.13 1.92 14.23
CA ARG A 94 -3.22 2.85 13.91
C ARG A 94 -4.55 2.11 13.98
N ALA A 95 -5.63 2.82 14.25
CA ALA A 95 -6.96 2.20 14.24
C ALA A 95 -7.31 1.55 12.90
N LYS A 96 -6.88 2.15 11.78
CA LYS A 96 -7.25 1.71 10.43
C LYS A 96 -6.09 1.78 9.46
N ARG A 97 -6.18 0.97 8.41
CA ARG A 97 -5.33 0.95 7.22
C ARG A 97 -3.82 0.85 7.53
N ASN A 98 -3.44 -0.03 8.45
CA ASN A 98 -2.03 -0.30 8.74
C ASN A 98 -1.37 -1.05 7.58
N LEU A 99 -0.08 -0.76 7.38
CA LEU A 99 0.83 -1.60 6.63
C LEU A 99 1.47 -2.61 7.58
N VAL A 100 1.70 -3.83 7.11
CA VAL A 100 2.40 -4.89 7.85
C VAL A 100 3.42 -5.57 6.94
N ILE A 101 4.59 -5.89 7.47
CA ILE A 101 5.58 -6.77 6.87
C ILE A 101 5.72 -7.96 7.80
N LEU A 102 5.42 -9.15 7.31
CA LEU A 102 5.69 -10.42 7.98
C LEU A 102 6.93 -11.01 7.33
N SER A 103 7.95 -11.36 8.12
CA SER A 103 9.19 -11.93 7.61
C SER A 103 9.56 -13.21 8.36
N ARG A 104 9.93 -14.26 7.63
CA ARG A 104 10.55 -15.45 8.22
C ARG A 104 11.88 -15.13 8.90
N PHE A 105 12.55 -14.08 8.43
CA PHE A 105 13.84 -13.62 8.93
C PHE A 105 13.66 -12.47 9.93
N PRO A 106 14.50 -12.37 10.97
CA PRO A 106 14.49 -11.22 11.85
C PRO A 106 14.84 -9.95 11.07
N PHE A 107 14.26 -8.82 11.49
CA PHE A 107 14.58 -7.52 10.92
C PHE A 107 15.89 -6.99 11.50
N ASP A 108 16.78 -6.51 10.64
CA ASP A 108 18.02 -5.82 11.05
C ASP A 108 17.70 -4.37 11.44
N SER A 109 16.74 -3.75 10.76
CA SER A 109 16.21 -2.42 11.09
C SER A 109 14.78 -2.26 10.59
N CYS A 110 14.04 -1.37 11.27
CA CYS A 110 12.65 -1.04 10.97
C CYS A 110 12.47 0.48 11.08
N SER A 111 11.75 1.08 10.13
CA SER A 111 11.49 2.52 10.11
C SER A 111 10.20 2.83 9.36
N GLN A 112 9.55 3.94 9.73
CA GLN A 112 8.40 4.46 9.00
C GLN A 112 8.57 5.96 8.71
N TYR A 113 8.11 6.40 7.55
CA TYR A 113 8.25 7.78 7.09
C TYR A 113 6.90 8.35 6.66
N ARG A 114 6.59 9.57 7.07
CA ARG A 114 5.38 10.28 6.64
C ARG A 114 5.63 11.77 6.67
N ASN A 115 5.58 12.44 5.51
CA ASN A 115 5.90 13.86 5.39
C ASN A 115 7.29 14.16 6.00
N LYS A 116 8.27 13.31 5.66
CA LYS A 116 9.65 13.37 6.15
C LYS A 116 10.51 14.31 5.31
N TRP A 117 10.32 14.29 3.99
CA TRP A 117 11.05 15.12 3.02
C TRP A 117 10.15 16.16 2.36
N ILE A 118 8.84 15.92 2.34
CA ILE A 118 7.86 16.89 1.85
C ILE A 118 7.00 17.34 3.01
N ASP A 119 7.12 18.64 3.35
CA ASP A 119 6.28 19.30 4.33
C ASP A 119 4.80 19.23 3.94
N LYS A 120 3.92 19.50 4.90
CA LYS A 120 2.49 19.63 4.62
C LYS A 120 2.28 20.73 3.59
N LEU A 121 1.49 20.43 2.55
CA LEU A 121 1.23 21.37 1.47
C LEU A 121 0.01 22.22 1.82
N MET A 122 0.12 23.53 1.68
CA MET A 122 -1.03 24.41 1.73
C MET A 122 -1.74 24.40 0.38
N TYR A 123 -3.03 24.13 0.40
CA TYR A 123 -3.89 24.26 -0.77
C TYR A 123 -5.10 25.12 -0.45
N VAL A 124 -5.45 25.99 -1.39
CA VAL A 124 -6.65 26.82 -1.34
C VAL A 124 -7.72 26.14 -2.17
N PRO A 125 -8.81 25.65 -1.55
CA PRO A 125 -9.91 25.06 -2.29
C PRO A 125 -10.59 26.06 -3.22
N VAL A 126 -10.86 25.64 -4.44
CA VAL A 126 -11.48 26.44 -5.51
C VAL A 126 -13.00 26.30 -5.49
N THR A 127 -13.52 25.12 -5.14
CA THR A 127 -14.95 24.84 -5.18
C THR A 127 -15.57 24.69 -3.79
N GLU A 128 -14.82 24.88 -2.71
CA GLU A 128 -15.41 24.85 -1.38
C GLU A 128 -16.56 25.83 -1.27
N LYS A 129 -17.75 25.32 -0.92
CA LYS A 129 -18.89 26.18 -0.60
C LYS A 129 -18.75 26.62 0.84
N LYS A 130 -18.50 27.90 1.03
CA LYS A 130 -18.64 28.54 2.34
C LYS A 130 -20.04 28.27 2.88
N ALA A 131 -20.14 27.90 4.16
CA ALA A 131 -21.41 27.99 4.87
C ALA A 131 -21.87 29.46 4.80
N GLU A 132 -23.19 29.71 4.79
CA GLU A 132 -23.78 31.05 4.65
C GLU A 132 -23.29 32.07 5.70
N GLU A 133 -22.57 31.61 6.75
CA GLU A 133 -22.01 32.42 7.83
C GLU A 133 -20.47 32.58 7.80
N ALA A 134 -19.77 32.13 6.75
CA ALA A 134 -18.31 32.30 6.72
C ALA A 134 -17.92 33.76 6.45
N GLU A 135 -17.32 34.42 7.44
CA GLU A 135 -16.84 35.80 7.37
C GLU A 135 -16.09 36.10 6.05
N GLU A 136 -16.35 37.27 5.49
CA GLU A 136 -15.64 37.82 4.33
C GLU A 136 -14.16 38.03 4.69
N GLY A 137 -13.31 37.05 4.38
CA GLY A 137 -11.85 37.22 4.48
C GLY A 137 -11.05 35.97 4.79
N GLU A 138 -11.64 34.98 5.48
CA GLU A 138 -10.95 33.70 5.71
C GLU A 138 -11.15 32.76 4.52
N GLN A 139 -10.05 32.43 3.85
CA GLN A 139 -10.02 31.29 2.95
C GLN A 139 -9.61 30.05 3.76
N PRO A 140 -10.40 28.97 3.71
CA PRO A 140 -10.06 27.73 4.39
C PRO A 140 -8.85 27.10 3.69
N ASN A 141 -7.65 27.28 4.26
CA ASN A 141 -6.47 26.59 3.77
C ASN A 141 -6.55 25.11 4.17
N ALA A 142 -6.65 24.22 3.19
CA ALA A 142 -6.54 22.79 3.41
C ALA A 142 -5.06 22.42 3.55
N MET A 143 -4.66 21.96 4.74
CA MET A 143 -3.34 21.36 4.95
C MET A 143 -3.35 19.93 4.44
N ILE A 144 -2.72 19.71 3.28
CA ILE A 144 -2.56 18.39 2.68
C ILE A 144 -1.40 17.69 3.36
N SER A 145 -1.66 16.49 3.87
CA SER A 145 -0.65 15.56 4.40
C SER A 145 -0.88 14.16 3.85
N TRP A 146 0.12 13.29 3.99
CA TRP A 146 0.01 11.91 3.55
C TRP A 146 -0.77 11.09 4.58
N GLU A 147 -1.73 10.30 4.10
CA GLU A 147 -2.63 9.57 5.01
C GLU A 147 -1.91 8.38 5.66
N ARG A 148 -1.10 7.66 4.89
CA ARG A 148 -0.39 6.45 5.29
C ARG A 148 1.12 6.70 5.25
N PRO A 149 1.94 6.02 6.07
CA PRO A 149 3.39 6.16 5.99
C PRO A 149 3.98 5.24 4.91
N ILE A 150 5.24 5.47 4.58
CA ILE A 150 6.13 4.49 3.96
C ILE A 150 6.62 3.56 5.08
N LEU A 151 6.46 2.25 4.95
CA LEU A 151 6.97 1.27 5.93
C LEU A 151 8.23 0.61 5.34
N HIS A 152 9.38 0.79 5.99
CA HIS A 152 10.68 0.32 5.51
C HIS A 152 11.31 -0.60 6.55
N ALA A 153 11.73 -1.78 6.12
CA ALA A 153 12.52 -2.70 6.94
C ALA A 153 13.72 -3.21 6.16
N THR A 154 14.73 -3.66 6.89
CA THR A 154 15.84 -4.42 6.31
C THR A 154 15.92 -5.81 6.92
N ILE A 155 16.27 -6.79 6.09
CA ILE A 155 16.55 -8.16 6.52
C ILE A 155 17.84 -8.64 5.88
N THR A 156 18.49 -9.59 6.54
CA THR A 156 19.63 -10.31 6.00
C THR A 156 19.24 -11.75 5.72
N VAL A 157 19.37 -12.16 4.45
CA VAL A 157 19.12 -13.53 4.01
C VAL A 157 20.45 -14.23 3.74
N ASP A 158 20.71 -15.31 4.45
CA ASP A 158 21.88 -16.16 4.23
C ASP A 158 21.56 -17.21 3.16
N SER A 159 22.20 -17.13 1.99
CA SER A 159 22.03 -18.12 0.91
C SER A 159 22.96 -19.33 1.06
N GLY A 160 23.73 -19.41 2.15
CA GLY A 160 24.78 -20.40 2.40
C GLY A 160 26.10 -20.10 1.68
N LYS A 161 26.06 -19.32 0.59
CA LYS A 161 27.26 -18.81 -0.10
C LYS A 161 27.62 -17.41 0.34
N GLN A 162 26.61 -16.56 0.53
CA GLN A 162 26.77 -15.16 0.90
C GLN A 162 25.54 -14.66 1.65
N LYS A 163 25.72 -13.57 2.40
CA LYS A 163 24.62 -12.86 3.07
C LYS A 163 24.15 -11.72 2.19
N HIS A 164 22.84 -11.65 1.99
CA HIS A 164 22.19 -10.61 1.20
C HIS A 164 21.37 -9.73 2.12
N LYS A 165 21.79 -8.46 2.25
CA LYS A 165 20.94 -7.42 2.84
C LYS A 165 19.87 -7.02 1.82
N LEU A 166 18.62 -6.97 2.26
CA LEU A 166 17.47 -6.57 1.45
C LEU A 166 16.75 -5.41 2.12
N HIS A 167 16.42 -4.39 1.35
CA HIS A 167 15.53 -3.29 1.76
C HIS A 167 14.12 -3.60 1.26
N ILE A 168 13.17 -3.69 2.19
CA ILE A 168 11.77 -3.96 1.91
C ILE A 168 10.97 -2.71 2.24
N ILE A 169 10.33 -2.13 1.24
CA ILE A 169 9.48 -0.95 1.36
C ILE A 169 8.05 -1.38 1.03
N ASN A 170 7.16 -1.34 2.02
CA ASN A 170 5.73 -1.58 1.86
C ASN A 170 5.00 -0.24 1.81
N LEU A 171 4.09 -0.08 0.83
CA LEU A 171 3.32 1.12 0.57
C LEU A 171 1.83 0.83 0.46
N HIS A 172 1.03 1.84 0.76
CA HIS A 172 -0.35 1.92 0.29
C HIS A 172 -0.64 3.38 -0.04
N LEU A 173 -0.53 3.74 -1.32
CA LEU A 173 -0.69 5.13 -1.76
C LEU A 173 -2.18 5.53 -1.80
N LYS A 174 -2.49 6.82 -1.72
CA LYS A 174 -3.89 7.32 -1.68
C LYS A 174 -4.72 6.77 -2.86
N SER A 175 -5.92 6.27 -2.59
CA SER A 175 -6.82 5.71 -3.64
C SER A 175 -7.22 6.70 -4.73
N ARG A 176 -7.69 6.18 -5.88
CA ARG A 176 -8.29 6.94 -7.01
C ARG A 176 -9.56 7.70 -6.64
N LEU A 177 -10.24 7.31 -5.56
CA LEU A 177 -11.43 8.01 -5.08
C LEU A 177 -11.12 9.47 -4.71
N PRO A 178 -11.94 10.44 -5.15
CA PRO A 178 -11.77 11.85 -4.81
C PRO A 178 -11.73 12.10 -3.30
N SER A 179 -10.83 12.99 -2.87
CA SER A 179 -10.82 13.49 -1.50
C SER A 179 -12.03 14.40 -1.30
N LYS A 180 -12.66 14.32 -0.13
CA LYS A 180 -13.86 15.14 0.16
C LYS A 180 -13.53 16.62 0.10
N ILE A 181 -14.34 17.40 -0.61
CA ILE A 181 -14.31 18.87 -0.60
C ILE A 181 -15.52 19.36 0.20
N LYS A 182 -15.29 20.28 1.15
CA LYS A 182 -16.34 20.78 2.03
C LYS A 182 -17.44 21.48 1.22
N GLY A 183 -18.69 21.17 1.54
CA GLY A 183 -19.87 21.70 0.85
C GLY A 183 -20.09 21.16 -0.58
N GLN A 184 -19.28 20.19 -1.04
CA GLN A 184 -19.41 19.60 -2.39
C GLN A 184 -19.92 18.17 -2.40
N ILE A 185 -20.13 17.57 -1.24
CA ILE A 185 -20.75 16.26 -1.08
C ILE A 185 -22.09 16.44 -0.37
N ASP A 186 -23.10 15.68 -0.78
CA ASP A 186 -24.37 15.66 -0.09
C ASP A 186 -24.24 15.06 1.33
N GLU A 187 -24.93 15.65 2.30
CA GLU A 187 -24.79 15.25 3.71
C GLU A 187 -25.47 13.92 4.02
N GLU A 188 -26.55 13.61 3.30
CA GLU A 188 -27.32 12.38 3.46
C GLU A 188 -26.80 11.27 2.52
N GLN A 189 -26.31 11.66 1.34
CA GLN A 189 -25.79 10.75 0.32
C GLN A 189 -24.30 10.97 0.07
N TRP A 190 -23.44 10.29 0.84
CA TRP A 190 -21.98 10.50 0.82
C TRP A 190 -21.29 10.25 -0.53
N TRP A 191 -21.94 9.52 -1.46
CA TRP A 191 -21.46 9.27 -2.82
C TRP A 191 -21.90 10.35 -3.83
N LEU A 192 -22.86 11.20 -3.48
CA LEU A 192 -23.44 12.19 -4.36
C LEU A 192 -22.64 13.50 -4.29
N TRP A 193 -22.02 13.87 -5.40
CA TRP A 193 -21.31 15.14 -5.56
C TRP A 193 -22.26 16.24 -6.03
N ARG A 194 -22.22 17.40 -5.37
CA ARG A 194 -23.06 18.56 -5.69
C ARG A 194 -22.63 19.27 -6.97
N SER A 195 -21.40 19.06 -7.44
CA SER A 195 -20.94 19.56 -8.73
C SER A 195 -19.81 18.70 -9.32
N ALA A 196 -19.73 18.68 -10.65
CA ALA A 196 -18.61 18.06 -11.36
C ALA A 196 -17.27 18.72 -11.01
N ALA A 197 -17.26 20.04 -10.78
CA ALA A 197 -16.06 20.77 -10.39
C ALA A 197 -15.54 20.34 -9.01
N GLY A 198 -16.44 20.15 -8.04
CA GLY A 198 -16.07 19.65 -6.71
C GLY A 198 -15.53 18.23 -6.75
N TRP A 199 -16.12 17.36 -7.56
CA TRP A 199 -15.59 16.01 -7.80
C TRP A 199 -14.19 16.06 -8.41
N ALA A 200 -13.98 16.90 -9.43
CA ALA A 200 -12.70 17.05 -10.12
C ALA A 200 -11.61 17.61 -9.19
N GLU A 201 -11.95 18.57 -8.34
CA GLU A 201 -11.05 19.11 -7.32
C GLU A 201 -10.67 18.05 -6.28
N GLY A 202 -11.64 17.27 -5.80
CA GLY A 202 -11.38 16.14 -4.91
C GLY A 202 -10.45 15.10 -5.55
N TYR A 203 -10.64 14.82 -6.84
CA TYR A 203 -9.80 13.91 -7.62
C TYR A 203 -8.37 14.45 -7.76
N PHE A 204 -8.24 15.74 -8.03
CA PHE A 204 -6.96 16.47 -8.04
C PHE A 204 -6.22 16.35 -6.70
N LEU A 205 -6.91 16.57 -5.58
CA LEU A 205 -6.31 16.42 -4.24
C LEU A 205 -5.86 15.00 -3.93
N SER A 206 -6.64 14.00 -4.32
CA SER A 206 -6.22 12.59 -4.18
C SER A 206 -4.98 12.28 -5.02
N SER A 207 -4.88 12.87 -6.22
CA SER A 207 -3.71 12.74 -7.08
C SER A 207 -2.47 13.40 -6.47
N ILE A 208 -2.59 14.62 -5.91
CA ILE A 208 -1.48 15.28 -5.18
C ILE A 208 -0.96 14.38 -4.06
N LYS A 209 -1.87 13.84 -3.24
CA LYS A 209 -1.49 12.94 -2.12
C LYS A 209 -0.75 11.69 -2.62
N ARG A 210 -1.23 11.06 -3.70
CA ARG A 210 -0.63 9.85 -4.27
C ARG A 210 0.76 10.13 -4.84
N VAL A 211 0.88 11.16 -5.67
CA VAL A 211 2.13 11.55 -6.33
C VAL A 211 3.15 12.08 -5.31
N GLY A 212 2.71 12.87 -4.33
CA GLY A 212 3.60 13.38 -3.28
C GLY A 212 4.24 12.27 -2.46
N GLN A 213 3.48 11.24 -2.08
CA GLN A 213 4.03 10.08 -1.37
C GLN A 213 4.95 9.21 -2.26
N ALA A 214 4.65 9.10 -3.56
CA ALA A 214 5.54 8.46 -4.52
C ALA A 214 6.88 9.22 -4.65
N LEU A 215 6.85 10.55 -4.63
CA LEU A 215 8.05 11.39 -4.59
C LEU A 215 8.86 11.17 -3.30
N GLU A 216 8.23 11.13 -2.12
CA GLU A 216 8.94 10.78 -0.88
C GLU A 216 9.62 9.40 -0.96
N THR A 217 8.94 8.43 -1.56
CA THR A 217 9.51 7.09 -1.77
C THR A 217 10.73 7.16 -2.68
N ARG A 218 10.69 7.96 -3.76
CA ARG A 218 11.84 8.16 -4.64
C ARG A 218 13.03 8.79 -3.91
N VAL A 219 12.79 9.79 -3.05
CA VAL A 219 13.84 10.41 -2.23
C VAL A 219 14.45 9.41 -1.24
N LEU A 220 13.64 8.56 -0.60
CA LEU A 220 14.13 7.46 0.24
C LEU A 220 15.01 6.49 -0.57
N LEU A 221 14.57 6.08 -1.75
CA LEU A 221 15.34 5.19 -2.61
C LEU A 221 16.68 5.82 -3.01
N ASP A 222 16.69 7.11 -3.36
CA ASP A 222 17.94 7.80 -3.70
C ASP A 222 18.89 7.87 -2.51
N THR A 223 18.37 8.11 -1.30
CA THR A 223 19.18 8.07 -0.06
C THR A 223 19.80 6.69 0.13
N ILE A 224 19.00 5.61 -0.04
CA ILE A 224 19.51 4.23 0.05
C ILE A 224 20.61 3.98 -0.99
N PHE A 225 20.47 4.45 -2.23
CA PHE A 225 21.49 4.27 -3.28
C PHE A 225 22.68 5.23 -3.17
N ASP A 226 22.58 6.31 -2.41
CA ASP A 226 23.72 7.15 -2.05
C ASP A 226 24.62 6.41 -1.05
N ASP A 227 24.00 5.77 -0.05
CA ASP A 227 24.70 5.01 0.98
C ASP A 227 25.19 3.64 0.47
N GLU A 228 24.37 2.96 -0.33
CA GLU A 228 24.57 1.59 -0.82
C GLU A 228 24.28 1.51 -2.34
N PRO A 229 25.26 1.84 -3.21
CA PRO A 229 25.04 1.94 -4.66
C PRO A 229 24.53 0.67 -5.35
N ASP A 230 24.81 -0.50 -4.77
CA ASP A 230 24.36 -1.81 -5.26
C ASP A 230 23.28 -2.44 -4.34
N ALA A 231 22.54 -1.60 -3.61
CA ALA A 231 21.46 -2.02 -2.72
C ALA A 231 20.43 -2.90 -3.44
N LYS A 232 20.06 -4.01 -2.79
CA LYS A 232 18.96 -4.87 -3.21
C LYS A 232 17.68 -4.37 -2.55
N VAL A 233 16.89 -3.63 -3.32
CA VAL A 233 15.69 -2.94 -2.81
C VAL A 233 14.46 -3.48 -3.51
N LEU A 234 13.39 -3.65 -2.74
CA LEU A 234 12.06 -3.97 -3.21
C LEU A 234 11.07 -2.93 -2.65
N VAL A 235 10.26 -2.35 -3.53
CA VAL A 235 9.09 -1.54 -3.19
C VAL A 235 7.86 -2.32 -3.60
N CYS A 236 6.90 -2.50 -2.70
CA CYS A 236 5.69 -3.23 -2.99
C CYS A 236 4.47 -2.71 -2.24
N GLY A 237 3.30 -3.13 -2.67
CA GLY A 237 2.02 -2.75 -2.08
C GLY A 237 1.01 -2.25 -3.10
N ASP A 238 -0.14 -1.82 -2.59
CA ASP A 238 -1.18 -1.15 -3.35
C ASP A 238 -0.77 0.30 -3.65
N LEU A 239 -0.26 0.53 -4.86
CA LEU A 239 0.17 1.86 -5.30
C LEU A 239 -0.99 2.67 -5.89
N ASN A 240 -2.18 2.09 -6.04
CA ASN A 240 -3.36 2.72 -6.63
C ASN A 240 -3.04 3.43 -7.98
N ALA A 241 -2.10 2.88 -8.72
CA ALA A 241 -1.62 3.45 -9.96
C ALA A 241 -1.11 2.35 -10.90
N GLU A 242 -1.32 2.53 -12.19
CA GLU A 242 -0.90 1.60 -13.24
C GLU A 242 0.49 1.95 -13.79
N PRO A 243 1.16 1.01 -14.49
CA PRO A 243 2.37 1.32 -15.24
C PRO A 243 2.16 2.51 -16.18
N GLY A 244 3.14 3.42 -16.25
CA GLY A 244 3.04 4.66 -17.02
C GLY A 244 2.33 5.82 -16.31
N GLU A 245 1.62 5.57 -15.20
CA GLU A 245 1.08 6.66 -14.39
C GLU A 245 2.16 7.32 -13.53
N VAL A 246 1.96 8.62 -13.24
CA VAL A 246 2.94 9.49 -12.55
C VAL A 246 3.50 8.87 -11.25
N PRO A 247 2.71 8.25 -10.35
CA PRO A 247 3.27 7.66 -9.13
C PRO A 247 4.27 6.53 -9.41
N ILE A 248 3.98 5.66 -10.38
CA ILE A 248 4.85 4.54 -10.74
C ILE A 248 6.12 5.07 -11.41
N GLU A 249 5.99 6.00 -12.36
CA GLU A 249 7.13 6.60 -13.06
C GLU A 249 8.05 7.38 -12.11
N ALA A 250 7.48 8.09 -11.13
CA ALA A 250 8.22 8.81 -10.11
C ALA A 250 9.07 7.86 -9.24
N ILE A 251 8.51 6.72 -8.80
CA ILE A 251 9.26 5.73 -8.01
C ILE A 251 10.33 5.05 -8.88
N CYS A 252 9.99 4.70 -10.12
CA CYS A 252 10.90 4.01 -11.05
C CYS A 252 12.13 4.83 -11.42
N GLY A 253 11.98 6.15 -11.61
CA GLY A 253 13.10 7.05 -11.90
C GLY A 253 13.85 6.69 -13.19
N ARG A 254 13.11 6.29 -14.23
CA ARG A 254 13.67 5.78 -15.50
C ARG A 254 14.62 6.78 -16.16
N VAL A 255 15.69 6.27 -16.78
CA VAL A 255 16.67 7.13 -17.47
C VAL A 255 16.09 7.79 -18.71
N GLU A 256 15.09 7.16 -19.33
CA GLU A 256 14.36 7.71 -20.47
C GLU A 256 13.57 8.97 -20.08
N ASN A 257 13.02 9.00 -18.86
CA ASN A 257 12.27 10.16 -18.35
C ASN A 257 13.21 11.27 -17.84
N THR A 258 14.36 10.91 -17.26
CA THR A 258 15.31 11.89 -16.70
C THR A 258 16.30 12.43 -17.73
N GLY A 259 16.48 11.75 -18.86
CA GLY A 259 17.53 12.06 -19.84
C GLY A 259 18.95 11.87 -19.31
N ASN A 260 19.13 11.24 -18.14
CA ASN A 260 20.42 11.15 -17.46
C ASN A 260 20.89 9.69 -17.30
N PRO A 261 21.78 9.20 -18.18
CA PRO A 261 22.27 7.82 -18.11
C PRO A 261 23.11 7.52 -16.86
N ALA A 262 23.61 8.52 -16.13
CA ALA A 262 24.35 8.31 -14.89
C ALA A 262 23.44 7.75 -13.76
N LEU A 263 22.13 8.01 -13.83
CA LEU A 263 21.15 7.52 -12.85
C LEU A 263 20.75 6.06 -13.08
N ARG A 264 21.31 5.39 -14.10
CA ARG A 264 20.93 4.03 -14.52
C ARG A 264 20.94 3.01 -13.38
N LYS A 265 21.82 3.13 -12.40
CA LYS A 265 21.93 2.19 -11.27
C LYS A 265 20.78 2.29 -10.26
N ARG A 266 20.07 3.42 -10.24
CA ARG A 266 19.01 3.75 -9.25
C ARG A 266 17.59 3.48 -9.73
N VAL A 267 17.48 3.05 -11.00
CA VAL A 267 16.21 2.73 -11.65
C VAL A 267 15.60 1.51 -10.96
N MET A 268 14.34 1.64 -10.58
CA MET A 268 13.51 0.50 -10.16
C MET A 268 12.79 -0.08 -11.39
N ILE A 269 12.63 -1.40 -11.41
CA ILE A 269 11.99 -2.14 -12.49
C ILE A 269 10.73 -2.82 -11.95
N ALA A 270 9.61 -2.66 -12.66
CA ALA A 270 8.38 -3.35 -12.33
C ALA A 270 8.47 -4.84 -12.69
N CYS A 271 8.27 -5.71 -11.70
CA CYS A 271 8.23 -7.16 -11.91
C CYS A 271 7.03 -7.59 -12.78
N SER A 272 6.00 -6.76 -12.88
CA SER A 272 4.78 -7.03 -13.66
C SER A 272 5.06 -7.15 -15.16
N GLU A 273 6.16 -6.59 -15.65
CA GLU A 273 6.59 -6.75 -17.04
C GLU A 273 6.89 -8.21 -17.41
N MET A 274 7.16 -9.06 -16.41
CA MET A 274 7.36 -10.50 -16.60
C MET A 274 6.05 -11.30 -16.69
N VAL A 275 4.91 -10.66 -16.42
CA VAL A 275 3.58 -11.27 -16.46
C VAL A 275 2.94 -10.96 -17.82
N PRO A 276 2.35 -11.95 -18.53
CA PRO A 276 1.59 -11.71 -19.75
C PRO A 276 0.49 -10.68 -19.52
N GLU A 277 0.30 -9.77 -20.48
CA GLU A 277 -0.65 -8.65 -20.39
C GLU A 277 -2.06 -9.09 -19.98
N SER A 278 -2.56 -10.20 -20.55
CA SER A 278 -3.90 -10.75 -20.25
C SER A 278 -4.08 -11.23 -18.81
N LEU A 279 -2.99 -11.40 -18.04
CA LEU A 279 -2.98 -11.82 -16.64
C LEU A 279 -2.45 -10.73 -15.72
N ARG A 280 -2.13 -9.55 -16.25
CA ARG A 280 -1.40 -8.47 -15.56
C ARG A 280 -2.38 -7.49 -14.90
N PHE A 281 -3.18 -7.98 -13.97
CA PHE A 281 -4.09 -7.16 -13.19
C PHE A 281 -4.24 -7.71 -11.78
N THR A 282 -4.37 -6.83 -10.79
CA THR A 282 -4.58 -7.18 -9.38
C THR A 282 -5.95 -6.76 -8.87
N HIS A 283 -6.72 -6.03 -9.67
CA HIS A 283 -8.05 -5.55 -9.35
C HIS A 283 -8.94 -5.67 -10.60
N LEU A 284 -10.22 -6.01 -10.46
CA LEU A 284 -11.15 -6.19 -11.59
C LEU A 284 -12.39 -5.32 -11.36
N HIS A 285 -12.64 -4.40 -12.28
CA HIS A 285 -13.72 -3.42 -12.16
C HIS A 285 -14.34 -3.15 -13.54
N HIS A 286 -15.66 -3.29 -13.65
CA HIS A 286 -16.42 -3.10 -14.90
C HIS A 286 -15.90 -3.95 -16.07
N GLY A 287 -15.44 -5.16 -15.77
CA GLY A 287 -14.84 -6.09 -16.73
C GLY A 287 -13.41 -5.73 -17.11
N GLU A 288 -12.84 -4.66 -16.54
CA GLU A 288 -11.50 -4.17 -16.84
C GLU A 288 -10.54 -4.51 -15.70
N GLY A 289 -9.46 -5.21 -16.05
CA GLY A 289 -8.38 -5.56 -15.12
C GLY A 289 -7.43 -4.38 -14.92
N ASN A 290 -7.29 -3.91 -13.69
CA ASN A 290 -6.37 -2.84 -13.29
C ASN A 290 -5.16 -3.43 -12.53
N LEU A 291 -3.94 -3.01 -12.86
CA LEU A 291 -2.75 -3.34 -12.06
C LEU A 291 -2.49 -2.24 -11.02
N LEU A 292 -3.03 -2.41 -9.81
CA LEU A 292 -2.89 -1.44 -8.72
C LEU A 292 -1.80 -1.82 -7.72
N ASP A 293 -1.54 -3.13 -7.57
CA ASP A 293 -0.53 -3.66 -6.66
C ASP A 293 0.75 -3.97 -7.44
N HIS A 294 1.89 -3.61 -6.86
CA HIS A 294 3.17 -3.70 -7.55
C HIS A 294 4.22 -4.39 -6.71
N ILE A 295 5.18 -4.98 -7.42
CA ILE A 295 6.51 -5.28 -6.90
C ILE A 295 7.51 -4.60 -7.85
N LEU A 296 8.22 -3.60 -7.35
CA LEU A 296 9.29 -2.89 -8.05
C LEU A 296 10.63 -3.26 -7.41
N VAL A 297 11.63 -3.57 -8.22
CA VAL A 297 12.94 -4.05 -7.71
C VAL A 297 14.11 -3.24 -8.28
N SER A 298 15.17 -3.09 -7.49
CA SER A 298 16.43 -2.53 -7.97
C SER A 298 17.13 -3.49 -8.95
N LYS A 299 18.01 -2.97 -9.81
CA LYS A 299 18.79 -3.80 -10.75
C LYS A 299 19.60 -4.92 -10.06
N PRO A 300 20.30 -4.67 -8.94
CA PRO A 300 20.99 -5.73 -8.21
C PRO A 300 20.07 -6.86 -7.74
N LEU A 301 18.81 -6.55 -7.37
CA LEU A 301 17.85 -7.57 -6.97
C LEU A 301 17.19 -8.27 -8.18
N LEU A 302 16.95 -7.52 -9.27
CA LEU A 302 16.41 -8.05 -10.52
C LEU A 302 17.27 -9.19 -11.08
N ALA A 303 18.60 -9.12 -10.93
CA ALA A 303 19.52 -10.18 -11.38
C ALA A 303 19.23 -11.56 -10.74
N HIS A 304 18.51 -11.60 -9.62
CA HIS A 304 18.11 -12.81 -8.93
C HIS A 304 16.66 -13.23 -9.24
N LEU A 305 15.88 -12.41 -9.96
CA LEU A 305 14.46 -12.68 -10.21
C LEU A 305 14.29 -13.91 -11.11
N CYS A 306 13.53 -14.88 -10.63
CA CYS A 306 13.28 -16.15 -11.32
C CYS A 306 11.85 -16.28 -11.84
N CYS A 307 10.87 -15.82 -11.06
CA CYS A 307 9.47 -16.01 -11.39
C CYS A 307 8.62 -14.90 -10.77
N VAL A 308 7.56 -14.52 -11.48
CA VAL A 308 6.57 -13.57 -11.05
C VAL A 308 5.18 -14.16 -11.33
N ALA A 309 4.26 -14.00 -10.39
CA ALA A 309 2.88 -14.43 -10.54
C ALA A 309 1.94 -13.44 -9.86
N ILE A 310 0.78 -13.23 -10.49
CA ILE A 310 -0.37 -12.56 -9.88
C ILE A 310 -1.47 -13.60 -9.78
N HIS A 311 -1.97 -13.86 -8.57
CA HIS A 311 -2.95 -14.92 -8.32
C HIS A 311 -4.39 -14.39 -8.48
N ASN A 312 -4.76 -13.98 -9.69
CA ASN A 312 -6.05 -13.36 -10.00
C ASN A 312 -7.11 -14.34 -10.52
N GLU A 313 -6.89 -15.65 -10.43
CA GLU A 313 -7.80 -16.66 -11.00
C GLU A 313 -9.16 -16.74 -10.29
N GLY A 314 -9.23 -16.27 -9.04
CA GLY A 314 -10.45 -16.17 -8.24
C GLY A 314 -10.92 -14.74 -8.01
N LEU A 315 -10.39 -13.76 -8.75
CA LEU A 315 -10.75 -12.36 -8.55
C LEU A 315 -12.15 -12.08 -9.12
N HIS A 316 -13.04 -11.55 -8.30
CA HIS A 316 -14.38 -11.17 -8.71
C HIS A 316 -14.42 -9.73 -9.23
N ASP A 317 -15.28 -9.47 -10.19
CA ASP A 317 -15.57 -8.10 -10.64
C ASP A 317 -16.51 -7.44 -9.63
N GLU A 318 -15.98 -6.50 -8.85
CA GLU A 318 -16.71 -5.78 -7.81
C GLU A 318 -17.89 -4.95 -8.35
N SER A 319 -17.97 -4.77 -9.67
CA SER A 319 -18.99 -3.94 -10.32
C SER A 319 -20.22 -4.69 -10.84
N LEU A 320 -20.18 -6.03 -10.87
CA LEU A 320 -21.24 -6.91 -11.40
C LEU A 320 -21.95 -7.62 -10.21
N PRO A 321 -23.26 -7.89 -10.24
CA PRO A 321 -24.32 -7.04 -9.65
C PRO A 321 -25.27 -7.78 -8.66
N PHE A 322 -25.99 -7.02 -7.81
CA PHE A 322 -27.41 -7.17 -7.38
C PHE A 322 -27.67 -6.75 -5.90
N ALA A 323 -28.14 -5.51 -5.75
CA ALA A 323 -28.93 -4.89 -4.66
C ALA A 323 -28.25 -4.43 -3.35
N VAL A 324 -27.03 -4.82 -3.02
CA VAL A 324 -26.29 -4.26 -1.88
C VAL A 324 -24.79 -4.33 -2.15
N ASP A 325 -24.08 -3.27 -1.76
CA ASP A 325 -22.62 -3.07 -1.83
C ASP A 325 -21.88 -4.05 -0.87
N MET A 326 -22.21 -5.36 -0.90
CA MET A 326 -21.65 -6.38 -0.03
C MET A 326 -20.32 -6.89 -0.60
N LYS A 327 -19.22 -6.68 0.13
CA LYS A 327 -17.94 -7.34 -0.16
C LYS A 327 -18.04 -8.85 0.06
N TYR A 328 -17.32 -9.60 -0.77
CA TYR A 328 -17.22 -11.05 -0.65
C TYR A 328 -16.22 -11.46 0.45
N PRO A 329 -16.19 -12.74 0.85
CA PRO A 329 -15.24 -13.22 1.85
C PRO A 329 -13.76 -13.08 1.43
N GLU A 330 -13.46 -13.25 0.15
CA GLU A 330 -12.14 -13.00 -0.46
C GLU A 330 -11.79 -11.50 -0.46
N SER A 331 -10.58 -11.16 -0.93
CA SER A 331 -10.22 -9.76 -1.17
C SER A 331 -10.55 -9.35 -2.60
N ASP A 332 -10.96 -8.10 -2.78
CA ASP A 332 -11.05 -7.38 -4.06
C ASP A 332 -9.69 -7.15 -4.75
N HIS A 333 -8.57 -7.51 -4.10
CA HIS A 333 -7.23 -7.51 -4.68
C HIS A 333 -6.67 -8.92 -4.86
N ALA A 334 -5.93 -9.15 -5.95
CA ALA A 334 -5.16 -10.36 -6.16
C ALA A 334 -3.74 -10.21 -5.58
N PRO A 335 -3.23 -11.20 -4.83
CA PRO A 335 -1.85 -11.19 -4.38
C PRO A 335 -0.85 -11.20 -5.54
N PHE A 336 0.23 -10.43 -5.39
CA PHE A 336 1.36 -10.38 -6.32
C PHE A 336 2.57 -11.03 -5.65
N VAL A 337 3.17 -12.04 -6.29
CA VAL A 337 4.35 -12.77 -5.81
C VAL A 337 5.54 -12.60 -6.76
N ALA A 338 6.73 -12.38 -6.20
CA ALA A 338 8.01 -12.44 -6.89
C ALA A 338 8.95 -13.45 -6.19
N VAL A 339 9.71 -14.20 -6.98
CA VAL A 339 10.61 -15.26 -6.49
C VAL A 339 12.02 -14.99 -6.95
N PHE A 340 12.99 -15.04 -6.03
CA PHE A 340 14.38 -14.73 -6.27
C PHE A 340 15.29 -15.92 -5.93
N ASP A 341 16.28 -16.20 -6.77
CA ASP A 341 17.37 -17.12 -6.47
C ASP A 341 18.62 -16.36 -6.02
N LEU A 342 18.79 -16.28 -4.71
CA LEU A 342 19.94 -15.65 -4.07
C LEU A 342 21.17 -16.58 -4.01
N SER A 343 21.10 -17.80 -4.55
CA SER A 343 22.25 -18.70 -4.60
C SER A 343 23.18 -18.45 -5.80
N LEU A 344 22.74 -17.60 -6.73
CA LEU A 344 23.49 -17.16 -7.91
C LEU A 344 24.67 -16.25 -7.58
#